data_AF-A0A3D1VFR4-F1
#
_entry.id   AF-A0A3D1VFR4-F1
#
_cell.length_a   1.000
_cell.length_b   1.000
_cell.length_c   1.000
_cell.angle_alpha   90.00
_cell.angle_beta   90.00
_cell.angle_gamma   90.00
#
_symmetry.space_group_name_H-M   'P 1'
#
loop_
_entity.id
_entity.type
_entity.pdbx_description
1 polymer ?
#
loop_
_entity_poly.entity_id
_entity_poly.type
_entity_poly.pdbx_seq_one_letter_code
_entity_poly.pdbx_strand_id
1 'polypeptide(L)'
;MVFWIILGVVAAVVLLTVLVNGILALLQLRYVAGIAPAQYKNQLQPQALDGRWVFTTDRDFRVMQLTDVHIGGGWMSFFKDRRAIDCVVRMVTAEQPDLVAVTGDIAYPVPFQSGTFNNKTAARLFGRVMQNLGVYWAPVLGNHDTESYAVYNRRYIGKYYQEQKFAKAGSKSYCLFRSGPEGVDGVGNYTVTVKNRRGAVTQALFFTDTGSYVDGDYLGFMWKYDGMHKNQMDWYRGEVEALTAHNRVLGAPMPKSLMFFHIPIAQYKTAWEAYKENGYKDTGEVQVHYGGIGEKGGLFPSLHPDNVFDTLQQVGSTRGTFCGHDHLNNLSVTYKGIRLTYGLSVDYLAYIGIKNYGAQRGFTRITVHPDGSFDCQPVSYYQKPFWNGEEQVQMTPYYPPEKNPNAYPVDYKAPIA
;
A
#
# COMPACT_ATOMS: atom_id res chain seq x y z
N MET A 1 -26.73 -43.36 5.82
CA MET A 1 -25.43 -43.65 6.47
C MET A 1 -24.27 -42.89 5.79
N VAL A 2 -24.06 -43.04 4.48
CA VAL A 2 -22.99 -42.34 3.72
C VAL A 2 -23.01 -40.81 3.90
N PHE A 3 -24.18 -40.18 3.81
CA PHE A 3 -24.34 -38.73 4.03
C PHE A 3 -23.79 -38.26 5.39
N TRP A 4 -24.14 -38.96 6.47
CA TRP A 4 -23.69 -38.61 7.83
C TRP A 4 -22.19 -38.83 8.03
N ILE A 5 -21.61 -39.83 7.36
CA ILE A 5 -20.16 -40.06 7.36
C ILE A 5 -19.46 -38.91 6.64
N ILE A 6 -19.94 -38.52 5.45
CA ILE A 6 -19.38 -37.38 4.69
C ILE A 6 -19.48 -36.10 5.52
N LEU A 7 -20.63 -35.82 6.12
CA LEU A 7 -20.82 -34.64 6.97
C LEU A 7 -19.87 -34.66 8.18
N GLY A 8 -19.70 -35.82 8.83
CA GLY A 8 -18.77 -35.97 9.94
C GLY A 8 -17.31 -35.72 9.54
N VAL A 9 -16.89 -36.23 8.37
CA VAL A 9 -15.54 -35.98 7.82
C VAL A 9 -15.34 -34.50 7.52
N VAL A 10 -16.31 -33.85 6.85
CA VAL A 10 -16.24 -32.41 6.55
C VAL A 10 -16.15 -31.60 7.84
N ALA A 11 -16.98 -31.88 8.84
CA ALA A 11 -16.93 -31.20 10.13
C ALA A 11 -15.57 -31.40 10.83
N ALA A 12 -15.03 -32.62 10.82
CA ALA A 12 -13.72 -32.89 11.41
C ALA A 12 -12.59 -32.12 10.69
N VAL A 13 -12.60 -32.06 9.36
CA VAL A 13 -11.62 -31.31 8.57
C VAL A 13 -11.71 -29.80 8.86
N VAL A 14 -12.92 -29.25 8.93
CA VAL A 14 -13.14 -27.84 9.28
C VAL A 14 -12.63 -27.54 10.69
N LEU A 15 -12.97 -28.37 11.68
CA LEU A 15 -12.50 -28.19 13.06
C LEU A 15 -10.98 -28.29 13.16
N LEU A 16 -10.36 -29.25 12.49
CA LEU A 16 -8.91 -29.39 12.44
C LEU A 16 -8.26 -28.17 11.78
N THR A 17 -8.83 -27.66 10.70
CA THR A 17 -8.31 -26.46 10.00
C THR A 17 -8.38 -25.23 10.90
N VAL A 18 -9.48 -25.04 11.63
CA VAL A 18 -9.62 -23.94 12.60
C VAL A 18 -8.60 -24.07 13.73
N LEU A 19 -8.43 -25.28 14.28
CA LEU A 19 -7.47 -25.54 15.35
C LEU A 19 -6.03 -25.26 14.89
N VAL A 20 -5.64 -25.82 13.74
CA VAL A 20 -4.29 -25.63 13.17
C VAL A 20 -4.03 -24.15 12.89
N ASN A 21 -4.97 -23.44 12.26
CA ASN A 21 -4.84 -22.00 12.02
C ASN A 21 -4.72 -21.21 13.33
N GLY A 22 -5.46 -21.58 14.38
CA GLY A 22 -5.37 -20.96 15.70
C GLY A 22 -3.98 -21.12 16.33
N ILE A 23 -3.43 -22.35 16.32
CA ILE A 23 -2.08 -22.63 16.84
C ILE A 23 -1.02 -21.87 16.04
N LEU A 24 -1.09 -21.92 14.70
CA LEU A 24 -0.12 -21.25 13.85
C LEU A 24 -0.18 -19.73 13.97
N ALA A 25 -1.37 -19.14 14.12
CA ALA A 25 -1.53 -17.71 14.39
C ALA A 25 -0.85 -17.31 15.73
N LEU A 26 -0.97 -18.14 16.78
CA LEU A 26 -0.28 -17.91 18.04
C LEU A 26 1.24 -18.00 17.90
N LEU A 27 1.75 -18.96 17.13
CA LEU A 27 3.19 -19.08 16.84
C LEU A 27 3.72 -17.88 16.04
N GLN A 28 2.97 -17.37 15.06
CA GLN A 28 3.34 -16.13 14.34
C GLN A 28 3.31 -14.92 15.27
N LEU A 29 2.30 -14.79 16.14
CA LEU A 29 2.24 -13.69 17.09
C LEU A 29 3.41 -13.73 18.09
N ARG A 30 3.82 -14.92 18.52
CA ARG A 30 5.02 -15.10 19.36
C ARG A 30 6.29 -14.72 18.61
N TYR A 31 6.40 -15.08 17.33
CA TYR A 31 7.49 -14.65 16.48
C TYR A 31 7.56 -13.13 16.37
N VAL A 32 6.44 -12.49 15.99
CA VAL A 32 6.32 -11.03 15.86
C VAL A 32 6.63 -10.32 17.19
N ALA A 33 6.23 -10.88 18.33
CA ALA A 33 6.54 -10.32 19.65
C ALA A 33 8.05 -10.26 19.97
N GLY A 34 8.88 -11.04 19.27
CA GLY A 34 10.33 -11.00 19.39
C GLY A 34 11.03 -9.96 18.49
N ILE A 35 10.29 -9.26 17.62
CA ILE A 35 10.85 -8.22 16.75
C ILE A 35 11.31 -7.03 17.59
N ALA A 36 12.59 -6.67 17.42
CA ALA A 36 13.17 -5.51 18.09
C ALA A 36 12.66 -4.19 17.49
N PRO A 37 12.52 -3.13 18.30
CA PRO A 37 12.20 -1.79 17.79
C PRO A 37 13.29 -1.25 16.86
N ALA A 38 12.88 -0.55 15.81
CA ALA A 38 13.80 0.19 14.96
C ALA A 38 14.41 1.37 15.74
N GLN A 39 15.71 1.58 15.57
CA GLN A 39 16.47 2.58 16.33
C GLN A 39 16.47 3.93 15.61
N TYR A 40 15.46 4.74 15.87
CA TYR A 40 15.36 6.07 15.29
C TYR A 40 16.22 7.11 16.03
N LYS A 41 17.05 7.85 15.29
CA LYS A 41 17.80 8.99 15.85
C LYS A 41 16.89 10.18 16.17
N ASN A 42 16.03 10.57 15.23
CA ASN A 42 15.19 11.77 15.31
C ASN A 42 13.78 11.50 14.72
N GLN A 43 13.04 10.57 15.33
CA GLN A 43 11.70 10.24 14.86
C GLN A 43 10.74 11.42 15.08
N LEU A 44 10.09 11.89 14.01
CA LEU A 44 9.02 12.88 14.13
C LEU A 44 7.81 12.25 14.80
N GLN A 45 7.11 13.00 15.64
CA GLN A 45 5.90 12.55 16.30
C GLN A 45 4.71 13.36 15.79
N PRO A 46 3.68 12.73 15.21
CA PRO A 46 2.51 13.44 14.75
C PRO A 46 1.62 13.81 15.92
N GLN A 47 0.89 14.90 15.77
CA GLN A 47 -0.16 15.34 16.69
C GLN A 47 -1.53 15.22 16.00
N ALA A 48 -2.56 14.87 16.76
CA ALA A 48 -3.92 14.93 16.27
C ALA A 48 -4.42 16.38 16.35
N LEU A 49 -4.82 16.96 15.21
CA LEU A 49 -5.35 18.32 15.14
C LEU A 49 -6.44 18.39 14.05
N ASP A 50 -7.61 18.90 14.41
CA ASP A 50 -8.75 19.11 13.51
C ASP A 50 -9.06 17.89 12.62
N GLY A 51 -9.14 16.71 13.25
CA GLY A 51 -9.44 15.45 12.56
C GLY A 51 -8.29 14.87 11.74
N ARG A 52 -7.11 15.51 11.70
CA ARG A 52 -5.93 15.07 10.94
C ARG A 52 -4.78 14.66 11.84
N TRP A 53 -3.80 13.97 11.26
CA TRP A 53 -2.48 13.81 11.86
C TRP A 53 -1.53 14.84 11.27
N VAL A 54 -0.72 15.46 12.12
CA VAL A 54 0.16 16.57 11.74
C VAL A 54 1.57 16.30 12.20
N PHE A 55 2.50 16.19 11.26
CA PHE A 55 3.93 16.22 11.54
C PHE A 55 4.45 17.65 11.41
N THR A 56 5.41 18.05 12.26
CA THR A 56 6.06 19.37 12.17
C THR A 56 7.56 19.21 11.93
N THR A 57 8.06 19.74 10.82
CA THR A 57 9.47 19.63 10.44
C THR A 57 9.85 20.70 9.40
N ASP A 58 11.10 21.18 9.47
CA ASP A 58 11.72 22.00 8.42
C ASP A 58 12.77 21.22 7.61
N ARG A 59 12.99 19.93 7.91
CA ARG A 59 13.81 19.01 7.12
C ARG A 59 12.93 18.19 6.17
N ASP A 60 13.58 17.53 5.22
CA ASP A 60 12.95 16.50 4.39
C ASP A 60 12.13 15.52 5.25
N PHE A 61 10.92 15.22 4.81
CA PHE A 61 10.02 14.26 5.40
C PHE A 61 10.08 12.96 4.60
N ARG A 62 10.49 11.87 5.25
CA ARG A 62 10.81 10.60 4.59
C ARG A 62 9.63 9.64 4.67
N VAL A 63 9.04 9.33 3.53
CA VAL A 63 7.93 8.38 3.40
C VAL A 63 8.42 7.10 2.71
N MET A 64 8.11 5.95 3.31
CA MET A 64 8.26 4.64 2.68
C MET A 64 6.89 4.17 2.24
N GLN A 65 6.69 3.92 0.94
CA GLN A 65 5.50 3.23 0.45
C GLN A 65 5.75 1.72 0.46
N LEU A 66 4.92 0.98 1.20
CA LEU A 66 4.80 -0.48 1.10
C LEU A 66 3.48 -0.83 0.42
N THR A 67 3.44 -1.94 -0.30
CA THR A 67 2.21 -2.40 -0.94
C THR A 67 2.22 -3.91 -1.06
N ASP A 68 1.01 -4.51 -1.14
CA ASP A 68 0.85 -5.91 -1.57
C ASP A 68 1.69 -6.87 -0.70
N VAL A 69 1.55 -6.72 0.62
CA VAL A 69 2.28 -7.50 1.63
C VAL A 69 1.79 -8.93 1.68
N HIS A 70 0.49 -9.12 1.46
CA HIS A 70 -0.15 -10.42 1.28
C HIS A 70 0.16 -11.42 2.40
N ILE A 71 -0.07 -11.02 3.65
CA ILE A 71 -0.05 -11.97 4.77
C ILE A 71 -1.33 -12.81 4.69
N GLY A 72 -1.18 -14.11 4.52
CA GLY A 72 -2.33 -15.02 4.45
C GLY A 72 -2.94 -15.31 5.83
N GLY A 73 -2.11 -15.42 6.87
CA GLY A 73 -2.56 -15.67 8.23
C GLY A 73 -3.16 -17.07 8.44
N GLY A 74 -2.83 -18.03 7.59
CA GLY A 74 -3.28 -19.41 7.68
C GLY A 74 -2.17 -20.43 7.41
N TRP A 75 -2.53 -21.71 7.51
CA TRP A 75 -1.55 -22.80 7.54
C TRP A 75 -0.78 -23.00 6.23
N MET A 76 -1.38 -22.67 5.08
CA MET A 76 -0.73 -22.78 3.76
C MET A 76 0.21 -21.59 3.46
N SER A 77 0.06 -20.47 4.19
CA SER A 77 0.87 -19.26 4.02
C SER A 77 1.96 -19.09 5.08
N PHE A 78 1.96 -19.87 6.17
CA PHE A 78 2.80 -19.66 7.36
C PHE A 78 4.27 -19.26 7.08
N PHE A 79 4.99 -20.00 6.23
CA PHE A 79 6.39 -19.67 5.91
C PHE A 79 6.54 -18.47 4.97
N LYS A 80 5.56 -18.24 4.08
CA LYS A 80 5.54 -17.08 3.18
C LYS A 80 5.25 -15.80 3.98
N ASP A 81 4.32 -15.88 4.93
CA ASP A 81 4.01 -14.79 5.88
C ASP A 81 5.26 -14.36 6.66
N ARG A 82 6.09 -15.32 7.10
CA ARG A 82 7.37 -15.01 7.77
C ARG A 82 8.33 -14.24 6.86
N ARG A 83 8.48 -14.67 5.61
CA ARG A 83 9.35 -13.98 4.65
C ARG A 83 8.86 -12.56 4.36
N ALA A 84 7.55 -12.38 4.19
CA ALA A 84 6.95 -11.04 4.03
C ALA A 84 7.20 -10.15 5.25
N ILE A 85 6.98 -10.68 6.46
CA ILE A 85 7.23 -9.97 7.73
C ILE A 85 8.71 -9.59 7.84
N ASP A 86 9.64 -10.51 7.56
CA ASP A 86 11.07 -10.27 7.66
C ASP A 86 11.55 -9.23 6.65
N CYS A 87 11.01 -9.27 5.43
CA CYS A 87 11.23 -8.26 4.39
C CYS A 87 10.84 -6.87 4.92
N VAL A 88 9.61 -6.71 5.44
CA VAL A 88 9.13 -5.44 6.01
C VAL A 88 10.00 -5.00 7.19
N VAL A 89 10.31 -5.90 8.13
CA VAL A 89 11.13 -5.60 9.31
C VAL A 89 12.50 -5.04 8.90
N ARG A 90 13.19 -5.69 7.96
CA ARG A 90 14.53 -5.27 7.52
C ARG A 90 14.49 -3.95 6.77
N MET A 91 13.53 -3.78 5.85
CA MET A 91 13.38 -2.54 5.09
C MET A 91 13.10 -1.36 6.01
N VAL A 92 12.10 -1.47 6.89
CA VAL A 92 11.76 -0.39 7.83
C VAL A 92 12.89 -0.08 8.79
N THR A 93 13.54 -1.12 9.36
CA THR A 93 14.61 -0.95 10.35
C THR A 93 15.82 -0.22 9.75
N ALA A 94 16.19 -0.53 8.52
CA ALA A 94 17.35 0.07 7.88
C ALA A 94 17.05 1.41 7.21
N GLU A 95 15.86 1.57 6.62
CA GLU A 95 15.46 2.82 5.98
C GLU A 95 15.14 3.92 7.01
N GLN A 96 14.52 3.55 8.13
CA GLN A 96 14.07 4.48 9.19
C GLN A 96 13.20 5.63 8.64
N PRO A 97 12.07 5.35 7.97
CA PRO A 97 11.17 6.38 7.46
C PRO A 97 10.44 7.10 8.59
N ASP A 98 10.06 8.36 8.37
CA ASP A 98 9.18 9.11 9.30
C ASP A 98 7.75 8.57 9.26
N LEU A 99 7.32 8.10 8.09
CA LEU A 99 6.01 7.52 7.84
C LEU A 99 6.12 6.34 6.88
N VAL A 100 5.44 5.24 7.20
CA VAL A 100 5.18 4.15 6.25
C VAL A 100 3.76 4.30 5.70
N ALA A 101 3.63 4.67 4.43
CA ALA A 101 2.37 4.65 3.71
C ALA A 101 2.13 3.24 3.16
N VAL A 102 1.01 2.59 3.49
CA VAL A 102 0.72 1.24 3.00
C VAL A 102 -0.42 1.29 2.00
N THR A 103 -0.15 1.04 0.73
CA THR A 103 -1.14 1.15 -0.36
C THR A 103 -1.97 -0.12 -0.54
N GLY A 104 -2.48 -0.67 0.56
CA GLY A 104 -3.43 -1.80 0.54
C GLY A 104 -2.80 -3.19 0.44
N ASP A 105 -3.69 -4.18 0.47
CA ASP A 105 -3.41 -5.61 0.40
C ASP A 105 -2.37 -6.09 1.40
N ILE A 106 -2.62 -5.71 2.66
CA ILE A 106 -1.91 -6.24 3.81
C ILE A 106 -2.32 -7.71 4.03
N ALA A 107 -3.61 -8.01 3.94
CA ALA A 107 -4.16 -9.35 4.10
C ALA A 107 -4.43 -10.03 2.76
N TYR A 108 -4.25 -11.36 2.73
CA TYR A 108 -4.59 -12.21 1.59
C TYR A 108 -5.36 -13.47 2.04
N PRO A 109 -6.62 -13.35 2.46
CA PRO A 109 -7.41 -14.44 3.05
C PRO A 109 -7.97 -15.40 1.99
N VAL A 110 -7.19 -15.72 0.96
CA VAL A 110 -7.62 -16.58 -0.16
C VAL A 110 -7.47 -18.05 0.25
N PRO A 111 -8.57 -18.81 0.40
CA PRO A 111 -8.57 -20.10 1.08
C PRO A 111 -7.67 -21.17 0.44
N PHE A 112 -7.52 -21.16 -0.89
CA PHE A 112 -6.70 -22.14 -1.60
C PHE A 112 -5.20 -21.81 -1.61
N GLN A 113 -4.80 -20.61 -1.17
CA GLN A 113 -3.40 -20.20 -1.02
C GLN A 113 -2.98 -20.00 0.43
N SER A 114 -3.90 -19.54 1.26
CA SER A 114 -3.68 -19.18 2.67
C SER A 114 -4.24 -20.22 3.64
N GLY A 115 -5.22 -21.04 3.22
CA GLY A 115 -5.86 -22.02 4.09
C GLY A 115 -6.80 -21.41 5.14
N THR A 116 -7.26 -20.17 4.92
CA THR A 116 -8.12 -19.43 5.85
C THR A 116 -8.90 -18.34 5.12
N PHE A 117 -10.06 -17.97 5.66
CA PHE A 117 -10.86 -16.80 5.27
C PHE A 117 -10.67 -15.61 6.24
N ASN A 118 -9.85 -15.77 7.27
CA ASN A 118 -9.73 -14.82 8.37
C ASN A 118 -8.67 -13.74 8.10
N ASN A 119 -9.09 -12.67 7.44
CA ASN A 119 -8.29 -11.47 7.19
C ASN A 119 -7.84 -10.73 8.47
N LYS A 120 -8.57 -10.84 9.59
CA LYS A 120 -8.18 -10.19 10.85
C LYS A 120 -6.85 -10.71 11.39
N THR A 121 -6.51 -11.98 11.17
CA THR A 121 -5.21 -12.52 11.60
C THR A 121 -4.06 -11.79 10.91
N ALA A 122 -4.14 -11.59 9.61
CA ALA A 122 -3.15 -10.85 8.83
C ALA A 122 -3.05 -9.38 9.28
N ALA A 123 -4.19 -8.69 9.40
CA ALA A 123 -4.25 -7.32 9.92
C ALA A 123 -3.62 -7.21 11.32
N ARG A 124 -3.84 -8.20 12.19
CA ARG A 124 -3.24 -8.27 13.53
C ARG A 124 -1.73 -8.48 13.48
N LEU A 125 -1.25 -9.39 12.63
CA LEU A 125 0.18 -9.67 12.48
C LEU A 125 0.92 -8.43 11.99
N PHE A 126 0.45 -7.82 10.91
CA PHE A 126 1.06 -6.62 10.36
C PHE A 126 1.04 -5.46 11.36
N GLY A 127 -0.12 -5.17 11.96
CA GLY A 127 -0.23 -4.11 12.96
C GLY A 127 0.71 -4.33 14.16
N ARG A 128 0.90 -5.59 14.61
CA ARG A 128 1.88 -5.92 15.66
C ARG A 128 3.32 -5.71 15.22
N VAL A 129 3.67 -6.03 13.97
CA VAL A 129 5.00 -5.77 13.40
C VAL A 129 5.29 -4.27 13.44
N MET A 130 4.40 -3.45 12.87
CA MET A 130 4.58 -1.99 12.82
C MET A 130 4.62 -1.36 14.22
N GLN A 131 3.78 -1.85 15.14
CA GLN A 131 3.78 -1.44 16.55
C GLN A 131 5.10 -1.77 17.26
N ASN A 132 5.69 -2.94 17.00
CA ASN A 132 6.94 -3.36 17.63
C ASN A 132 8.15 -2.63 17.05
N LEU A 133 8.17 -2.43 15.73
CA LEU A 133 9.17 -1.58 15.06
C LEU A 133 9.12 -0.13 15.55
N GLY A 134 7.96 0.31 16.05
CA GLY A 134 7.77 1.65 16.59
C GLY A 134 7.78 2.71 15.49
N VAL A 135 7.26 2.40 14.30
CA VAL A 135 7.20 3.30 13.13
C VAL A 135 5.78 3.78 12.90
N TYR A 136 5.58 5.08 12.65
CA TYR A 136 4.26 5.58 12.27
C TYR A 136 3.88 5.06 10.89
N TRP A 137 2.64 4.61 10.74
CA TRP A 137 2.16 4.03 9.50
C TRP A 137 0.71 4.39 9.20
N ALA A 138 0.39 4.53 7.93
CA ALA A 138 -0.90 4.95 7.42
C ALA A 138 -1.32 4.02 6.27
N PRO A 139 -2.23 3.07 6.51
CA PRO A 139 -2.71 2.17 5.47
C PRO A 139 -3.94 2.75 4.75
N VAL A 140 -4.07 2.46 3.45
CA VAL A 140 -5.39 2.29 2.83
C VAL A 140 -5.71 0.80 2.79
N LEU A 141 -6.97 0.46 2.54
CA LEU A 141 -7.39 -0.92 2.37
C LEU A 141 -7.31 -1.27 0.88
N GLY A 142 -6.84 -2.47 0.54
CA GLY A 142 -6.92 -3.02 -0.81
C GLY A 142 -8.12 -3.95 -0.99
N ASN A 143 -8.25 -4.58 -2.16
CA ASN A 143 -9.36 -5.51 -2.42
C ASN A 143 -9.21 -6.81 -1.61
N HIS A 144 -7.99 -7.34 -1.45
CA HIS A 144 -7.75 -8.56 -0.70
C HIS A 144 -7.87 -8.38 0.82
N ASP A 145 -7.70 -7.14 1.32
CA ASP A 145 -7.91 -6.85 2.73
C ASP A 145 -9.33 -7.20 3.20
N THR A 146 -10.32 -7.15 2.29
CA THR A 146 -11.74 -7.25 2.61
C THR A 146 -12.54 -7.98 1.55
N GLU A 147 -11.97 -9.10 1.05
CA GLU A 147 -12.66 -10.01 0.14
C GLU A 147 -14.11 -10.27 0.58
N SER A 148 -15.03 -10.38 -0.36
CA SER A 148 -16.45 -10.58 -0.04
C SER A 148 -16.71 -11.88 0.72
N TYR A 149 -15.84 -12.87 0.56
CA TYR A 149 -15.83 -14.15 1.28
C TYR A 149 -14.96 -14.15 2.55
N ALA A 150 -14.28 -13.04 2.88
CA ALA A 150 -13.53 -12.93 4.12
C ALA A 150 -14.47 -12.84 5.33
N VAL A 151 -13.99 -13.29 6.49
CA VAL A 151 -14.77 -13.29 7.74
C VAL A 151 -15.17 -11.88 8.19
N TYR A 152 -14.31 -10.88 7.95
CA TYR A 152 -14.55 -9.50 8.38
C TYR A 152 -14.59 -8.55 7.21
N ASN A 153 -15.62 -7.70 7.17
CA ASN A 153 -15.79 -6.72 6.11
C ASN A 153 -14.88 -5.47 6.29
N ARG A 154 -14.92 -4.60 5.28
CA ARG A 154 -14.14 -3.36 5.20
C ARG A 154 -14.33 -2.41 6.38
N ARG A 155 -15.57 -2.21 6.82
CA ARG A 155 -15.88 -1.38 8.00
C ARG A 155 -15.28 -1.96 9.28
N TYR A 156 -15.34 -3.27 9.47
CA TYR A 156 -14.74 -3.92 10.62
C TYR A 156 -13.22 -3.76 10.63
N ILE A 157 -12.54 -4.05 9.51
CA ILE A 157 -11.08 -3.94 9.42
C ILE A 157 -10.61 -2.48 9.61
N GLY A 158 -11.30 -1.52 8.99
CA GLY A 158 -11.01 -0.10 9.22
C GLY A 158 -11.18 0.31 10.68
N LYS A 159 -12.27 -0.11 11.34
CA LYS A 159 -12.47 0.12 12.79
C LYS A 159 -11.39 -0.56 13.63
N TYR A 160 -11.00 -1.78 13.26
CA TYR A 160 -9.94 -2.53 13.92
C TYR A 160 -8.59 -1.79 13.88
N TYR A 161 -8.25 -1.17 12.74
CA TYR A 161 -7.06 -0.33 12.62
C TYR A 161 -7.17 0.99 13.39
N GLN A 162 -8.28 1.72 13.25
CA GLN A 162 -8.51 2.98 13.96
C GLN A 162 -8.46 2.80 15.49
N GLU A 163 -9.09 1.74 16.01
CA GLU A 163 -9.10 1.41 17.44
C GLU A 163 -7.85 0.65 17.89
N GLN A 164 -6.92 0.37 16.97
CA GLN A 164 -5.64 -0.30 17.22
C GLN A 164 -5.76 -1.57 18.04
N LYS A 165 -6.75 -2.40 17.70
CA LYS A 165 -7.02 -3.66 18.42
C LYS A 165 -5.88 -4.67 18.32
N PHE A 166 -4.91 -4.42 17.45
CA PHE A 166 -3.65 -5.14 17.37
C PHE A 166 -2.60 -4.68 18.39
N ALA A 167 -2.75 -3.57 19.12
CA ALA A 167 -1.76 -3.09 20.08
C ALA A 167 -2.06 -3.56 21.53
N LYS A 168 -1.18 -3.28 22.49
CA LYS A 168 -1.51 -3.51 23.92
C LYS A 168 -2.31 -2.29 24.42
N ALA A 169 -3.26 -2.48 25.31
CA ALA A 169 -4.00 -1.36 25.88
C ALA A 169 -3.04 -0.36 26.56
N GLY A 170 -3.20 0.94 26.27
CA GLY A 170 -2.36 2.01 26.82
C GLY A 170 -0.98 2.16 26.17
N SER A 171 -0.59 1.35 25.18
CA SER A 171 0.66 1.57 24.46
C SER A 171 0.56 2.77 23.50
N LYS A 172 1.70 3.42 23.24
CA LYS A 172 1.81 4.48 22.23
C LYS A 172 1.28 4.00 20.89
N SER A 173 0.43 4.81 20.27
CA SER A 173 -0.13 4.58 18.94
C SER A 173 0.88 4.90 17.85
N TYR A 174 1.00 3.99 16.89
CA TYR A 174 1.75 4.24 15.65
C TYR A 174 0.89 4.16 14.38
N CYS A 175 -0.33 3.62 14.45
CA CYS A 175 -1.22 3.58 13.30
C CYS A 175 -2.00 4.90 13.20
N LEU A 176 -1.91 5.53 12.03
CA LEU A 176 -2.53 6.83 11.75
C LEU A 176 -3.88 6.69 11.02
N PHE A 177 -4.36 5.46 10.81
CA PHE A 177 -5.60 5.18 10.11
C PHE A 177 -6.79 5.92 10.73
N ARG A 178 -7.63 6.50 9.88
CA ARG A 178 -8.95 7.02 10.24
C ARG A 178 -9.98 6.48 9.25
N SER A 179 -11.16 6.09 9.74
CA SER A 179 -12.26 5.63 8.90
C SER A 179 -12.73 6.68 7.90
N GLY A 180 -12.48 7.95 8.19
CA GLY A 180 -12.90 9.09 7.36
C GLY A 180 -14.20 9.72 7.83
N PRO A 181 -14.62 10.82 7.18
CA PRO A 181 -15.85 11.52 7.53
C PRO A 181 -17.10 10.70 7.18
N GLU A 182 -18.19 10.95 7.91
CA GLU A 182 -19.50 10.38 7.57
C GLU A 182 -20.00 10.92 6.22
N GLY A 183 -20.70 10.09 5.44
CA GLY A 183 -21.26 10.48 4.14
C GLY A 183 -20.27 10.48 2.96
N VAL A 184 -19.01 10.11 3.19
CA VAL A 184 -18.01 9.87 2.14
C VAL A 184 -17.85 8.36 1.92
N ASP A 185 -17.87 7.92 0.67
CA ASP A 185 -17.83 6.50 0.32
C ASP A 185 -16.51 5.83 0.69
N GLY A 186 -16.57 4.53 0.97
CA GLY A 186 -15.43 3.74 1.43
C GLY A 186 -15.16 3.84 2.94
N VAL A 187 -14.01 3.27 3.36
CA VAL A 187 -13.48 3.25 4.72
C VAL A 187 -11.98 3.49 4.66
N GLY A 188 -11.54 4.66 5.11
CA GLY A 188 -10.14 5.06 5.00
C GLY A 188 -9.92 6.23 4.05
N ASN A 189 -10.67 7.32 4.23
CA ASN A 189 -10.47 8.60 3.56
C ASN A 189 -9.97 9.62 4.58
N TYR A 190 -8.66 9.88 4.60
CA TYR A 190 -8.07 10.72 5.62
C TYR A 190 -6.77 11.39 5.16
N THR A 191 -6.39 12.43 5.90
CA THR A 191 -5.26 13.28 5.55
C THR A 191 -4.21 13.26 6.67
N VAL A 192 -2.95 13.04 6.29
CA VAL A 192 -1.77 13.30 7.12
C VAL A 192 -1.08 14.54 6.55
N THR A 193 -0.80 15.53 7.39
CA THR A 193 -0.19 16.79 6.95
C THR A 193 1.20 16.97 7.51
N VAL A 194 2.03 17.69 6.76
CA VAL A 194 3.36 18.15 7.19
C VAL A 194 3.34 19.66 7.25
N LYS A 195 3.70 20.22 8.40
CA LYS A 195 3.83 21.66 8.63
C LYS A 195 5.29 22.01 8.86
N ASN A 196 5.68 23.19 8.41
CA ASN A 196 6.95 23.81 8.85
C ASN A 196 6.80 24.42 10.25
N ARG A 197 7.90 24.87 10.86
CA ARG A 197 7.88 25.49 12.20
C ARG A 197 7.12 26.82 12.27
N ARG A 198 6.79 27.44 11.12
CA ARG A 198 5.93 28.63 11.04
C ARG A 198 4.44 28.29 11.02
N GLY A 199 4.10 26.99 11.05
CA GLY A 199 2.73 26.50 11.07
C GLY A 199 2.07 26.37 9.70
N ALA A 200 2.78 26.71 8.61
CA ALA A 200 2.26 26.55 7.25
C ALA A 200 2.35 25.07 6.84
N VAL A 201 1.27 24.56 6.25
CA VAL A 201 1.21 23.21 5.69
C VAL A 201 1.99 23.20 4.38
N THR A 202 3.11 22.47 4.35
CA THR A 202 3.92 22.35 3.13
C THR A 202 3.46 21.18 2.28
N GLN A 203 2.99 20.11 2.93
CA GLN A 203 2.51 18.90 2.27
C GLN A 203 1.21 18.37 2.90
N ALA A 204 0.28 17.92 2.05
CA ALA A 204 -0.82 17.04 2.44
C ALA A 204 -0.67 15.66 1.80
N LEU A 205 -0.76 14.61 2.60
CA LEU A 205 -0.75 13.21 2.17
C LEU A 205 -2.17 12.67 2.32
N PHE A 206 -2.85 12.50 1.20
CA PHE A 206 -4.21 11.95 1.15
C PHE A 206 -4.15 10.44 1.03
N PHE A 207 -4.91 9.76 1.89
CA PHE A 207 -5.14 8.32 1.84
C PHE A 207 -6.60 8.12 1.46
N THR A 208 -6.85 7.45 0.35
CA THR A 208 -8.19 7.28 -0.22
C THR A 208 -8.52 5.83 -0.46
N ASP A 209 -9.76 5.46 -0.14
CA ASP A 209 -10.27 4.12 -0.35
C ASP A 209 -10.79 3.97 -1.78
N THR A 210 -10.24 3.05 -2.58
CA THR A 210 -10.72 2.74 -3.94
C THR A 210 -11.74 1.60 -3.97
N GLY A 211 -12.21 1.13 -2.81
CA GLY A 211 -13.14 0.02 -2.70
C GLY A 211 -12.48 -1.33 -3.00
N SER A 212 -13.24 -2.23 -3.61
CA SER A 212 -12.76 -3.56 -4.01
C SER A 212 -13.19 -3.87 -5.44
N TYR A 213 -14.41 -4.36 -5.62
CA TYR A 213 -14.93 -4.78 -6.92
C TYR A 213 -16.22 -4.03 -7.24
N VAL A 214 -16.49 -3.82 -8.52
CA VAL A 214 -17.75 -3.20 -8.97
C VAL A 214 -18.95 -4.13 -8.74
N ASP A 215 -20.14 -3.54 -8.76
CA ASP A 215 -21.39 -4.29 -8.74
C ASP A 215 -21.43 -5.35 -9.85
N GLY A 216 -21.78 -6.59 -9.47
CA GLY A 216 -21.83 -7.73 -10.37
C GLY A 216 -20.51 -8.50 -10.52
N ASP A 217 -19.41 -8.06 -9.90
CA ASP A 217 -18.15 -8.81 -9.78
C ASP A 217 -17.69 -8.96 -8.33
N TYR A 218 -18.61 -9.15 -7.38
CA TYR A 218 -18.30 -9.21 -5.94
C TYR A 218 -17.25 -10.26 -5.55
N LEU A 219 -17.04 -11.28 -6.37
CA LEU A 219 -16.04 -12.34 -6.18
C LEU A 219 -14.74 -12.09 -6.94
N GLY A 220 -14.64 -10.99 -7.70
CA GLY A 220 -13.44 -10.58 -8.43
C GLY A 220 -13.06 -11.47 -9.61
N PHE A 221 -13.97 -12.30 -10.13
CA PHE A 221 -13.66 -13.25 -11.19
C PHE A 221 -13.53 -12.60 -12.57
N MET A 222 -14.10 -11.42 -12.77
CA MET A 222 -14.00 -10.66 -14.02
C MET A 222 -12.94 -9.55 -13.95
N TRP A 223 -12.23 -9.42 -12.84
CA TRP A 223 -11.22 -8.37 -12.59
C TRP A 223 -11.76 -6.96 -12.83
N LYS A 224 -13.00 -6.73 -12.38
CA LYS A 224 -13.67 -5.43 -12.50
C LYS A 224 -13.60 -4.69 -11.18
N TYR A 225 -12.71 -3.71 -11.13
CA TYR A 225 -12.37 -3.01 -9.90
C TYR A 225 -13.14 -1.70 -9.72
N ASP A 226 -13.53 -1.45 -8.48
CA ASP A 226 -14.13 -0.18 -8.06
C ASP A 226 -13.05 0.93 -8.01
N GLY A 227 -13.46 2.17 -7.81
CA GLY A 227 -12.58 3.34 -7.75
C GLY A 227 -13.03 4.36 -6.72
N MET A 228 -12.38 5.54 -6.74
CA MET A 228 -12.80 6.67 -5.91
C MET A 228 -14.04 7.33 -6.50
N HIS A 229 -15.08 7.51 -5.68
CA HIS A 229 -16.36 8.09 -6.10
C HIS A 229 -16.36 9.62 -5.99
N LYS A 230 -17.38 10.25 -6.60
CA LYS A 230 -17.52 11.71 -6.63
C LYS A 230 -17.45 12.37 -5.24
N ASN A 231 -18.12 11.82 -4.22
CA ASN A 231 -18.12 12.42 -2.88
C ASN A 231 -16.74 12.38 -2.19
N GLN A 232 -15.90 11.39 -2.50
CA GLN A 232 -14.50 11.34 -2.05
C GLN A 232 -13.70 12.45 -2.73
N MET A 233 -13.95 12.73 -4.01
CA MET A 233 -13.30 13.84 -4.72
C MET A 233 -13.79 15.21 -4.26
N ASP A 234 -15.08 15.35 -3.93
CA ASP A 234 -15.65 16.55 -3.32
C ASP A 234 -15.03 16.79 -1.92
N TRP A 235 -14.89 15.73 -1.12
CA TRP A 235 -14.18 15.78 0.17
C TRP A 235 -12.72 16.21 0.01
N TYR A 236 -11.98 15.58 -0.90
CA TYR A 236 -10.59 15.96 -1.20
C TYR A 236 -10.47 17.45 -1.58
N ARG A 237 -11.36 17.94 -2.44
CA ARG A 237 -11.40 19.37 -2.82
C ARG A 237 -11.61 20.26 -1.60
N GLY A 238 -12.60 19.96 -0.77
CA GLY A 238 -12.86 20.71 0.46
C GLY A 238 -11.69 20.69 1.45
N GLU A 239 -11.00 19.56 1.58
CA GLU A 239 -9.79 19.45 2.39
C GLU A 239 -8.66 20.35 1.89
N VAL A 240 -8.39 20.36 0.58
CA VAL A 240 -7.37 21.24 -0.01
C VAL A 240 -7.74 22.71 0.15
N GLU A 241 -9.01 23.07 -0.03
CA GLU A 241 -9.52 24.43 0.17
C GLU A 241 -9.33 24.89 1.62
N ALA A 242 -9.65 24.05 2.59
CA ALA A 242 -9.45 24.35 4.01
C ALA A 242 -7.97 24.55 4.36
N LEU A 243 -7.09 23.67 3.88
CA LEU A 243 -5.64 23.80 4.10
C LEU A 243 -5.06 25.04 3.39
N THR A 244 -5.58 25.39 2.22
CA THR A 244 -5.21 26.60 1.48
C THR A 244 -5.63 27.86 2.23
N ALA A 245 -6.84 27.87 2.80
CA ALA A 245 -7.31 28.97 3.63
C ALA A 245 -6.43 29.15 4.88
N HIS A 246 -6.08 28.05 5.56
CA HIS A 246 -5.13 28.06 6.68
C HIS A 246 -3.78 28.67 6.28
N ASN A 247 -3.20 28.21 5.16
CA ASN A 247 -1.92 28.74 4.67
C ASN A 247 -2.00 30.22 4.28
N ARG A 248 -3.12 30.68 3.70
CA ARG A 248 -3.31 32.07 3.30
C ARG A 248 -3.23 33.02 4.49
N VAL A 249 -3.79 32.64 5.65
CA VAL A 249 -3.68 33.42 6.91
C VAL A 249 -2.21 33.60 7.33
N LEU A 250 -1.35 32.64 6.99
CA LEU A 250 0.09 32.66 7.27
C LEU A 250 0.93 33.27 6.14
N GLY A 251 0.31 33.77 5.06
CA GLY A 251 1.01 34.27 3.87
C GLY A 251 1.73 33.17 3.07
N ALA A 252 1.32 31.90 3.23
CA ALA A 252 1.89 30.74 2.54
C ALA A 252 1.00 30.32 1.34
N PRO A 253 1.58 29.68 0.31
CA PRO A 253 0.82 29.21 -0.86
C PRO A 253 -0.07 28.02 -0.52
N MET A 254 -0.94 27.62 -1.47
CA MET A 254 -1.63 26.34 -1.43
C MET A 254 -0.63 25.19 -1.19
N PRO A 255 -0.90 24.26 -0.26
CA PRO A 255 -0.01 23.12 -0.04
C PRO A 255 0.04 22.23 -1.28
N LYS A 256 1.21 21.66 -1.55
CA LYS A 256 1.33 20.55 -2.50
C LYS A 256 0.81 19.27 -1.83
N SER A 257 0.34 18.31 -2.62
CA SER A 257 -0.15 17.05 -2.07
C SER A 257 0.31 15.82 -2.83
N LEU A 258 0.35 14.69 -2.11
CA LEU A 258 0.47 13.34 -2.66
C LEU A 258 -0.78 12.55 -2.28
N MET A 259 -1.19 11.62 -3.15
CA MET A 259 -2.34 10.76 -2.90
C MET A 259 -1.94 9.28 -2.94
N PHE A 260 -2.39 8.50 -1.96
CA PHE A 260 -2.10 7.09 -1.78
C PHE A 260 -3.42 6.31 -1.80
N PHE A 261 -3.51 5.33 -2.69
CA PHE A 261 -4.66 4.45 -2.85
C PHE A 261 -4.19 3.06 -3.28
N HIS A 262 -5.07 2.06 -3.31
CA HIS A 262 -4.68 0.71 -3.72
C HIS A 262 -4.84 0.49 -5.22
N ILE A 263 -6.07 0.62 -5.74
CA ILE A 263 -6.41 0.30 -7.13
C ILE A 263 -6.04 1.47 -8.05
N PRO A 264 -5.28 1.25 -9.13
CA PRO A 264 -4.81 2.32 -10.01
C PRO A 264 -5.98 3.04 -10.71
N ILE A 265 -5.88 4.36 -10.85
CA ILE A 265 -6.82 5.12 -11.70
C ILE A 265 -6.53 4.90 -13.19
N ALA A 266 -7.54 5.09 -14.04
CA ALA A 266 -7.43 4.85 -15.49
C ALA A 266 -6.24 5.55 -16.16
N GLN A 267 -5.83 6.72 -15.68
CA GLN A 267 -4.75 7.51 -16.27
C GLN A 267 -3.37 6.85 -16.17
N TYR A 268 -3.16 5.87 -15.28
CA TYR A 268 -1.94 5.05 -15.30
C TYR A 268 -1.83 4.29 -16.62
N LYS A 269 -2.94 3.67 -17.05
CA LYS A 269 -3.03 2.93 -18.31
C LYS A 269 -2.95 3.86 -19.51
N THR A 270 -3.70 4.96 -19.50
CA THR A 270 -3.67 5.97 -20.58
C THR A 270 -2.26 6.54 -20.79
N ALA A 271 -1.54 6.87 -19.72
CA ALA A 271 -0.19 7.38 -19.81
C ALA A 271 0.78 6.35 -20.40
N TRP A 272 0.69 5.09 -19.94
CA TRP A 272 1.52 3.99 -20.46
C TRP A 272 1.24 3.71 -21.95
N GLU A 273 -0.03 3.66 -22.33
CA GLU A 273 -0.43 3.42 -23.72
C GLU A 273 0.05 4.55 -24.64
N ALA A 274 -0.13 5.81 -24.24
CA ALA A 274 0.39 6.96 -24.99
C ALA A 274 1.92 6.91 -25.14
N TYR A 275 2.65 6.52 -24.10
CA TYR A 275 4.10 6.34 -24.17
C TYR A 275 4.50 5.24 -25.17
N LYS A 276 3.82 4.09 -25.11
CA LYS A 276 4.06 2.93 -25.99
C LYS A 276 3.75 3.26 -27.46
N GLU A 277 2.62 3.90 -27.72
CA GLU A 277 2.18 4.30 -29.06
C GLU A 277 3.12 5.35 -29.68
N ASN A 278 3.73 6.21 -28.86
CA ASN A 278 4.77 7.14 -29.28
C ASN A 278 6.18 6.49 -29.42
N GLY A 279 6.25 5.16 -29.49
CA GLY A 279 7.50 4.43 -29.67
C GLY A 279 8.45 4.53 -28.47
N TYR A 280 7.90 4.54 -27.25
CA TYR A 280 8.65 4.63 -25.98
C TYR A 280 9.51 5.89 -25.87
N LYS A 281 8.95 7.04 -26.28
CA LYS A 281 9.59 8.34 -26.19
C LYS A 281 8.76 9.30 -25.36
N ASP A 282 9.44 10.06 -24.51
CA ASP A 282 8.82 11.12 -23.73
C ASP A 282 8.22 12.20 -24.64
N THR A 283 7.18 12.83 -24.14
CA THR A 283 6.49 13.97 -24.76
C THR A 283 6.32 15.09 -23.73
N GLY A 284 5.72 16.22 -24.15
CA GLY A 284 5.32 17.27 -23.21
C GLY A 284 4.26 16.82 -22.19
N GLU A 285 3.45 15.82 -22.52
CA GLU A 285 2.39 15.31 -21.65
C GLU A 285 2.77 14.06 -20.85
N VAL A 286 3.67 13.23 -21.37
CA VAL A 286 4.02 11.92 -20.81
C VAL A 286 5.54 11.82 -20.66
N GLN A 287 6.02 11.58 -19.45
CA GLN A 287 7.46 11.41 -19.16
C GLN A 287 7.64 10.19 -18.26
N VAL A 288 8.30 9.15 -18.76
CA VAL A 288 8.57 7.93 -17.98
C VAL A 288 9.86 8.10 -17.21
N HIS A 289 9.80 7.95 -15.88
CA HIS A 289 10.96 8.09 -15.00
C HIS A 289 11.70 6.76 -14.80
N TYR A 290 10.94 5.68 -14.58
CA TYR A 290 11.47 4.34 -14.39
C TYR A 290 10.36 3.30 -14.47
N GLY A 291 10.79 2.04 -14.51
CA GLY A 291 9.93 0.88 -14.41
C GLY A 291 9.09 0.64 -15.64
N GLY A 292 8.16 -0.30 -15.52
CA GLY A 292 7.29 -0.72 -16.60
C GLY A 292 6.18 -1.62 -16.10
N ILE A 293 5.62 -2.36 -17.06
CA ILE A 293 4.48 -3.24 -16.86
C ILE A 293 4.97 -4.68 -16.87
N GLY A 294 4.83 -5.34 -15.72
CA GLY A 294 5.23 -6.72 -15.50
C GLY A 294 4.05 -7.70 -15.49
N GLU A 295 2.83 -7.20 -15.32
CA GLU A 295 1.64 -8.05 -15.28
C GLU A 295 1.27 -8.65 -16.63
N LYS A 296 0.81 -9.90 -16.60
CA LYS A 296 0.21 -10.53 -17.78
C LYS A 296 -1.19 -9.93 -17.99
N GLY A 297 -1.34 -9.14 -19.06
CA GLY A 297 -2.59 -8.43 -19.36
C GLY A 297 -2.50 -6.91 -19.15
N GLY A 298 -1.39 -6.42 -18.62
CA GLY A 298 -1.06 -5.00 -18.63
C GLY A 298 -1.34 -4.29 -17.30
N LEU A 299 -2.31 -3.39 -17.29
CA LEU A 299 -2.72 -2.64 -16.10
C LEU A 299 -4.20 -2.90 -15.85
N PHE A 300 -4.57 -3.06 -14.59
CA PHE A 300 -5.95 -3.32 -14.17
C PHE A 300 -6.53 -2.14 -13.37
N PRO A 301 -6.75 -0.97 -14.00
CA PRO A 301 -7.29 0.19 -13.30
C PRO A 301 -8.77 0.03 -12.93
N SER A 302 -9.20 0.88 -12.00
CA SER A 302 -10.61 1.05 -11.64
C SER A 302 -11.46 1.33 -12.88
N LEU A 303 -12.62 0.69 -12.97
CA LEU A 303 -13.58 0.89 -14.07
C LEU A 303 -14.55 2.04 -13.82
N HIS A 304 -14.53 2.59 -12.61
CA HIS A 304 -15.40 3.69 -12.24
C HIS A 304 -15.03 4.97 -13.02
N PRO A 305 -15.97 5.57 -13.77
CA PRO A 305 -15.73 6.73 -14.61
C PRO A 305 -15.74 7.99 -13.75
N ASP A 306 -14.74 8.14 -12.91
CA ASP A 306 -14.69 9.26 -12.01
C ASP A 306 -13.63 10.25 -12.47
N ASN A 307 -14.02 11.52 -12.49
CA ASN A 307 -13.20 12.70 -12.81
C ASN A 307 -12.09 12.90 -11.76
N VAL A 308 -11.50 11.82 -11.23
CA VAL A 308 -10.46 11.83 -10.22
C VAL A 308 -9.29 12.64 -10.74
N PHE A 309 -8.66 12.20 -11.83
CA PHE A 309 -7.50 12.88 -12.40
C PHE A 309 -7.82 14.32 -12.82
N ASP A 310 -8.96 14.54 -13.47
CA ASP A 310 -9.40 15.89 -13.85
C ASP A 310 -9.59 16.78 -12.61
N THR A 311 -10.15 16.25 -11.52
CA THR A 311 -10.28 16.96 -10.25
C THR A 311 -8.91 17.25 -9.64
N LEU A 312 -7.97 16.31 -9.67
CA LEU A 312 -6.60 16.53 -9.20
C LEU A 312 -5.93 17.67 -9.98
N GLN A 313 -6.08 17.69 -11.30
CA GLN A 313 -5.56 18.76 -12.16
C GLN A 313 -6.22 20.11 -11.87
N GLN A 314 -7.56 20.15 -11.79
CA GLN A 314 -8.32 21.38 -11.53
C GLN A 314 -8.02 21.97 -10.16
N VAL A 315 -7.92 21.15 -9.12
CA VAL A 315 -7.56 21.59 -7.76
C VAL A 315 -6.10 22.03 -7.74
N GLY A 316 -5.22 21.40 -8.52
CA GLY A 316 -3.85 21.85 -8.74
C GLY A 316 -2.91 21.67 -7.54
N SER A 317 -3.35 21.00 -6.47
CA SER A 317 -2.53 20.67 -5.29
C SER A 317 -1.71 19.40 -5.50
N THR A 318 -2.31 18.33 -6.05
CA THR A 318 -1.65 17.04 -6.19
C THR A 318 -0.51 17.09 -7.19
N ARG A 319 0.65 16.58 -6.77
CA ARG A 319 1.87 16.47 -7.60
C ARG A 319 2.25 15.02 -7.89
N GLY A 320 1.78 14.08 -7.08
CA GLY A 320 2.00 12.66 -7.33
C GLY A 320 0.96 11.76 -6.69
N THR A 321 0.77 10.57 -7.28
CA THR A 321 -0.09 9.51 -6.79
C THR A 321 0.68 8.20 -6.68
N PHE A 322 0.32 7.37 -5.71
CA PHE A 322 1.01 6.13 -5.38
C PHE A 322 -0.01 5.01 -5.18
N CYS A 323 0.18 3.90 -5.91
CA CYS A 323 -0.71 2.74 -5.88
C CYS A 323 0.05 1.41 -5.84
N GLY A 324 -0.69 0.33 -5.65
CA GLY A 324 -0.22 -1.06 -5.62
C GLY A 324 -1.00 -1.91 -6.61
N HIS A 325 -1.59 -3.01 -6.12
CA HIS A 325 -2.61 -3.84 -6.78
C HIS A 325 -2.10 -4.73 -7.92
N ASP A 326 -1.33 -4.16 -8.84
CA ASP A 326 -0.67 -4.89 -9.92
C ASP A 326 0.75 -5.26 -9.44
N HIS A 327 0.92 -6.42 -8.81
CA HIS A 327 2.09 -6.75 -7.98
C HIS A 327 3.43 -6.67 -8.72
N LEU A 328 3.41 -6.90 -10.04
CA LEU A 328 4.58 -6.92 -10.92
C LEU A 328 4.81 -5.59 -11.64
N ASN A 329 3.88 -4.64 -11.56
CA ASN A 329 4.02 -3.32 -12.15
C ASN A 329 4.83 -2.40 -11.22
N ASN A 330 5.76 -1.64 -11.78
CA ASN A 330 6.60 -0.70 -11.02
C ASN A 330 6.80 0.64 -11.76
N LEU A 331 5.91 0.93 -12.71
CA LEU A 331 5.94 2.12 -13.54
C LEU A 331 5.85 3.40 -12.69
N SER A 332 6.71 4.38 -13.00
CA SER A 332 6.54 5.76 -12.58
C SER A 332 6.55 6.68 -13.80
N VAL A 333 5.43 7.35 -14.05
CA VAL A 333 5.23 8.21 -15.22
C VAL A 333 4.61 9.55 -14.81
N THR A 334 5.19 10.66 -15.23
CA THR A 334 4.47 11.95 -15.18
C THR A 334 3.50 11.99 -16.35
N TYR A 335 2.22 12.15 -16.03
CA TYR A 335 1.16 12.41 -17.00
C TYR A 335 0.54 13.77 -16.71
N LYS A 336 0.56 14.68 -17.69
CA LYS A 336 -0.03 16.02 -17.64
C LYS A 336 0.23 16.77 -16.31
N GLY A 337 1.48 16.71 -15.84
CA GLY A 337 1.96 17.42 -14.65
C GLY A 337 1.79 16.70 -13.30
N ILE A 338 1.23 15.49 -13.28
CA ILE A 338 1.10 14.66 -12.06
C ILE A 338 1.89 13.36 -12.25
N ARG A 339 2.73 13.01 -11.28
CA ARG A 339 3.51 11.76 -11.30
C ARG A 339 2.70 10.59 -10.77
N LEU A 340 2.43 9.61 -11.61
CA LEU A 340 1.69 8.38 -11.32
C LEU A 340 2.70 7.25 -11.08
N THR A 341 2.74 6.71 -9.86
CA THR A 341 3.74 5.70 -9.45
C THR A 341 3.08 4.43 -8.89
N TYR A 342 3.52 3.26 -9.38
CA TYR A 342 3.31 1.97 -8.72
C TYR A 342 4.41 1.71 -7.69
N GLY A 343 4.03 1.16 -6.55
CA GLY A 343 4.94 0.66 -5.53
C GLY A 343 5.55 -0.68 -5.93
N LEU A 344 6.78 -0.95 -5.48
CA LEU A 344 7.28 -2.33 -5.47
C LEU A 344 6.47 -3.15 -4.45
N SER A 345 5.93 -4.30 -4.87
CA SER A 345 5.21 -5.21 -3.98
C SER A 345 6.16 -5.88 -2.99
N VAL A 346 5.63 -6.41 -1.89
CA VAL A 346 6.40 -7.31 -1.01
C VAL A 346 6.15 -8.79 -1.38
N ASP A 347 4.99 -9.07 -1.96
CA ASP A 347 4.35 -10.36 -2.23
C ASP A 347 5.26 -11.61 -2.27
N TYR A 348 4.83 -12.60 -1.49
CA TYR A 348 5.38 -13.96 -1.40
C TYR A 348 4.34 -15.06 -1.65
N LEU A 349 3.08 -14.69 -1.88
CA LEU A 349 1.94 -15.58 -1.71
C LEU A 349 0.93 -15.53 -2.86
N ALA A 350 0.55 -14.32 -3.31
CA ALA A 350 -0.67 -14.16 -4.10
C ALA A 350 -0.54 -14.69 -5.51
N TYR A 351 0.67 -14.67 -6.12
CA TYR A 351 0.92 -15.39 -7.38
C TYR A 351 1.68 -16.70 -7.15
N ILE A 352 1.29 -17.76 -7.86
CA ILE A 352 1.86 -19.10 -7.69
C ILE A 352 3.35 -19.10 -8.04
N GLY A 353 4.20 -19.21 -7.02
CA GLY A 353 5.66 -19.25 -7.22
C GLY A 353 6.35 -17.89 -7.12
N ILE A 354 5.62 -16.79 -6.87
CA ILE A 354 6.20 -15.44 -6.78
C ILE A 354 7.28 -15.29 -5.70
N LYS A 355 7.22 -16.14 -4.66
CA LYS A 355 8.28 -16.27 -3.65
C LYS A 355 9.66 -16.59 -4.23
N ASN A 356 9.75 -17.10 -5.45
CA ASN A 356 11.00 -17.45 -6.12
C ASN A 356 11.55 -16.28 -6.98
N TYR A 357 10.83 -15.17 -7.06
CA TYR A 357 11.18 -13.98 -7.85
C TYR A 357 11.36 -12.77 -6.93
N GLY A 358 12.33 -11.91 -7.26
CA GLY A 358 12.69 -10.75 -6.46
C GLY A 358 12.69 -9.41 -7.17
N ALA A 359 12.50 -9.36 -8.49
CA ALA A 359 12.55 -8.12 -9.26
C ALA A 359 11.44 -7.12 -8.86
N GLN A 360 10.28 -7.63 -8.45
CA GLN A 360 9.15 -6.86 -7.96
C GLN A 360 9.27 -6.47 -6.47
N ARG A 361 10.20 -7.09 -5.73
CA ARG A 361 10.20 -7.05 -4.26
C ARG A 361 10.96 -5.86 -3.69
N GLY A 362 10.29 -5.01 -2.93
CA GLY A 362 10.93 -3.87 -2.28
C GLY A 362 9.94 -2.87 -1.69
N PHE A 363 10.29 -1.60 -1.81
CA PHE A 363 9.44 -0.47 -1.42
C PHE A 363 9.71 0.73 -2.35
N THR A 364 8.86 1.74 -2.30
CA THR A 364 9.14 3.04 -2.95
C THR A 364 9.56 4.04 -1.88
N ARG A 365 10.77 4.59 -2.00
CA ARG A 365 11.25 5.69 -1.16
C ARG A 365 10.71 7.00 -1.72
N ILE A 366 10.09 7.80 -0.87
CA ILE A 366 9.56 9.12 -1.20
C ILE A 366 10.17 10.14 -0.24
N THR A 367 10.82 11.16 -0.78
CA THR A 367 11.38 12.27 0.01
C THR A 367 10.57 13.51 -0.29
N VAL A 368 9.85 14.03 0.70
CA VAL A 368 9.11 15.29 0.58
C VAL A 368 9.99 16.41 1.13
N HIS A 369 10.26 17.41 0.30
CA HIS A 369 11.11 18.55 0.64
C HIS A 369 10.34 19.64 1.39
N PRO A 370 11.05 20.54 2.11
CA PRO A 370 10.41 21.64 2.86
C PRO A 370 9.55 22.59 2.01
N ASP A 371 9.79 22.67 0.69
CA ASP A 371 8.99 23.47 -0.25
C ASP A 371 7.75 22.71 -0.80
N GLY A 372 7.52 21.48 -0.33
CA GLY A 372 6.48 20.55 -0.75
C GLY A 372 6.75 19.83 -2.08
N SER A 373 7.88 20.08 -2.75
CA SER A 373 8.29 19.20 -3.86
C SER A 373 8.65 17.81 -3.33
N PHE A 374 8.75 16.82 -4.22
CA PHE A 374 9.13 15.48 -3.80
C PHE A 374 9.94 14.74 -4.86
N ASP A 375 10.78 13.83 -4.39
CA ASP A 375 11.43 12.80 -5.17
C ASP A 375 10.87 11.43 -4.80
N CYS A 376 10.82 10.51 -5.76
CA CYS A 376 10.57 9.10 -5.46
C CYS A 376 11.39 8.15 -6.34
N GLN A 377 11.74 7.00 -5.78
CA GLN A 377 12.49 5.95 -6.46
C GLN A 377 12.13 4.57 -5.89
N PRO A 378 12.15 3.52 -6.71
CA PRO A 378 11.96 2.16 -6.23
C PRO A 378 13.25 1.70 -5.55
N VAL A 379 13.12 0.94 -4.47
CA VAL A 379 14.23 0.41 -3.68
C VAL A 379 14.04 -1.09 -3.53
N SER A 380 14.92 -1.87 -4.17
CA SER A 380 14.85 -3.33 -4.11
C SER A 380 15.11 -3.82 -2.68
N TYR A 381 14.42 -4.88 -2.27
CA TYR A 381 14.76 -5.60 -1.04
C TYR A 381 16.14 -6.29 -1.16
N TYR A 382 16.54 -6.72 -2.36
CA TYR A 382 17.74 -7.54 -2.61
C TYR A 382 19.06 -6.76 -2.70
N GLN A 383 19.14 -5.64 -2.00
CA GLN A 383 20.35 -4.84 -1.90
C GLN A 383 20.70 -4.59 -0.44
N LYS A 384 21.99 -4.33 -0.16
CA LYS A 384 22.40 -3.85 1.16
C LYS A 384 21.79 -2.46 1.42
N PRO A 385 21.39 -2.14 2.66
CA PRO A 385 21.51 -2.95 3.89
C PRO A 385 20.33 -3.90 4.17
N PHE A 386 19.36 -4.04 3.28
CA PHE A 386 18.10 -4.75 3.56
C PHE A 386 18.23 -6.27 3.47
N TRP A 387 18.92 -6.78 2.44
CA TRP A 387 19.13 -8.20 2.23
C TRP A 387 20.40 -8.70 2.94
N ASN A 388 20.28 -9.87 3.57
CA ASN A 388 21.35 -10.48 4.36
C ASN A 388 22.02 -11.69 3.67
N GLY A 389 21.66 -12.01 2.42
CA GLY A 389 22.24 -13.13 1.68
C GLY A 389 21.53 -14.48 1.80
N GLU A 390 20.57 -14.63 2.71
CA GLU A 390 19.95 -15.95 2.97
C GLU A 390 18.91 -16.35 1.92
N GLU A 391 18.15 -15.38 1.43
CA GLU A 391 17.07 -15.63 0.47
C GLU A 391 17.61 -15.63 -0.96
N GLN A 392 17.50 -16.77 -1.65
CA GLN A 392 17.88 -16.94 -3.06
C GLN A 392 16.64 -16.89 -3.96
N VAL A 393 16.64 -15.97 -4.91
CA VAL A 393 15.54 -15.77 -5.87
C VAL A 393 16.07 -15.44 -7.26
N GLN A 394 15.20 -15.56 -8.25
CA GLN A 394 15.42 -15.06 -9.59
C GLN A 394 15.17 -13.54 -9.59
N MET A 395 16.18 -12.77 -10.00
CA MET A 395 16.05 -11.32 -10.23
C MET A 395 15.55 -11.01 -11.65
N THR A 396 15.08 -12.02 -12.36
CA THR A 396 14.38 -11.86 -13.63
C THR A 396 12.90 -11.53 -13.42
N PRO A 397 12.22 -11.04 -14.46
CA PRO A 397 10.79 -10.82 -14.43
C PRO A 397 10.02 -12.12 -14.15
N TYR A 398 8.87 -12.03 -13.45
CA TYR A 398 8.02 -13.19 -13.16
C TYR A 398 7.40 -13.77 -14.44
N TYR A 399 6.83 -12.91 -15.29
CA TYR A 399 6.46 -13.25 -16.65
C TYR A 399 7.57 -12.84 -17.62
N PRO A 400 7.81 -13.58 -18.72
CA PRO A 400 8.74 -13.14 -19.75
C PRO A 400 8.38 -11.73 -20.19
N PRO A 401 9.34 -10.79 -20.28
CA PRO A 401 9.04 -9.44 -20.71
C PRO A 401 8.43 -9.47 -22.11
N GLU A 402 7.35 -8.72 -22.33
CA GLU A 402 6.95 -8.34 -23.69
C GLU A 402 8.11 -7.60 -24.36
N LYS A 403 8.10 -7.42 -25.70
CA LYS A 403 9.10 -6.60 -26.41
C LYS A 403 9.00 -5.13 -25.97
N ASN A 404 9.49 -4.83 -24.77
CA ASN A 404 9.45 -3.53 -24.11
C ASN A 404 10.89 -3.21 -23.70
N PRO A 405 11.51 -2.16 -24.28
CA PRO A 405 12.87 -1.77 -23.96
C PRO A 405 13.08 -1.30 -22.51
N ASN A 406 12.00 -1.02 -21.76
CA ASN A 406 12.03 -0.45 -20.41
C ASN A 406 11.41 -1.36 -19.33
N ALA A 407 11.07 -2.62 -19.64
CA ALA A 407 10.34 -3.49 -18.71
C ALA A 407 11.05 -3.63 -17.35
N TYR A 408 12.37 -3.51 -17.33
CA TYR A 408 13.18 -3.43 -16.13
C TYR A 408 14.28 -2.41 -16.41
N PRO A 409 14.74 -1.63 -15.42
CA PRO A 409 15.82 -0.68 -15.63
C PRO A 409 16.97 -1.40 -16.34
N VAL A 410 17.49 -0.84 -17.44
CA VAL A 410 18.70 -1.35 -18.10
C VAL A 410 19.90 -1.31 -17.12
N ASP A 411 19.78 -0.48 -16.07
CA ASP A 411 20.65 -0.40 -14.89
C ASP A 411 20.18 -1.24 -13.68
N TYR A 412 19.25 -2.19 -13.86
CA TYR A 412 19.01 -3.28 -12.91
C TYR A 412 20.18 -4.28 -13.03
N LYS A 413 21.39 -3.77 -12.78
CA LYS A 413 22.50 -4.60 -12.35
C LYS A 413 22.01 -5.20 -11.05
N ALA A 414 21.70 -6.49 -11.07
CA ALA A 414 21.72 -7.28 -9.85
C ALA A 414 22.94 -6.80 -9.04
N PRO A 415 22.80 -6.43 -7.76
CA PRO A 415 23.96 -6.27 -6.91
C PRO A 415 24.78 -7.54 -7.09
N ILE A 416 25.91 -7.39 -7.77
CA ILE A 416 26.87 -8.46 -8.01
C ILE A 416 27.21 -9.03 -6.64
N ALA A 417 27.31 -10.37 -6.61
CA ALA A 417 27.63 -11.24 -5.47
C ALA A 417 28.60 -10.65 -4.43
#